data_AF-A0A128EI77-F1
#
_entry.id   AF-A0A128EI77-F1
#
_cell.length_a   1.000
_cell.length_b   1.000
_cell.length_c   1.000
_cell.angle_alpha   90.00
_cell.angle_beta   90.00
_cell.angle_gamma   90.00
#
_symmetry.space_group_name_H-M   'P 1'
#
loop_
_entity.id
_entity.type
_entity.pdbx_description
1 polymer ?
#
loop_
_entity_poly.entity_id
_entity_poly.type
_entity_poly.pdbx_seq_one_letter_code
_entity_poly.pdbx_strand_id
1 'polypeptide(L)'
;MRTILFICFLVAFVFGLNLENDKNATKFNAKDSATLNKILKYSDNNKTLDELLEFVRKNPEKINYELEGSYDDRIFSHFILSYKENFDPKYDFDIKRLEKILAFKPDLNYKIDSMTPVDYLLYYLGFLDEEEVIKALKLLIENGVNLNNNFSLVHNYLNYPIDLNKFKTFVFLLDNGANTDGVLREVGGEILLFASSDNGFRMSVKEKKSDELRKFLQSDKFTKFSQEKAKFVKEILKRKKLSQINHDELELFIKVNAYIDNEMMIKILLENGLCDIDKMCEFTVSEAQKHQSDDVLRLFR
;
A
#
# COMPACT_ATOMS: atom_id res chain seq x y z
N MET A 1 13.88 7.94 9.21
CA MET A 1 13.01 6.75 9.15
C MET A 1 11.87 6.70 10.18
N ARG A 2 11.89 7.46 11.28
CA ARG A 2 10.79 7.49 12.27
C ARG A 2 9.68 8.53 12.01
N THR A 3 9.92 9.52 11.14
CA THR A 3 9.03 10.68 10.98
C THR A 3 7.97 10.53 9.88
N ILE A 4 8.13 9.58 8.96
CA ILE A 4 7.17 9.33 7.86
C ILE A 4 5.95 8.54 8.36
N LEU A 5 6.12 7.69 9.39
CA LEU A 5 5.04 6.89 9.98
C LEU A 5 3.89 7.71 10.59
N PHE A 6 4.10 8.99 10.92
CA PHE A 6 3.13 9.79 11.67
C PHE A 6 2.10 10.54 10.79
N ILE A 7 2.34 10.66 9.48
CA ILE A 7 1.49 11.48 8.60
C ILE A 7 0.28 10.69 8.06
N CYS A 8 0.36 9.36 7.96
CA CYS A 8 -0.73 8.54 7.44
C CYS A 8 -1.94 8.46 8.39
N PHE A 9 -1.76 8.71 9.70
CA PHE A 9 -2.85 8.63 10.68
C PHE A 9 -3.80 9.84 10.69
N LEU A 10 -3.43 10.97 10.08
CA LEU A 10 -4.16 12.24 10.24
C LEU A 10 -5.24 12.51 9.18
N VAL A 11 -5.30 11.76 8.08
CA VAL A 11 -6.22 12.04 6.97
C VAL A 11 -7.60 11.40 7.17
N ALA A 12 -7.71 10.34 7.98
CA ALA A 12 -8.98 9.66 8.24
C ALA A 12 -9.97 10.49 9.07
N PHE A 13 -9.51 11.49 9.84
CA PHE A 13 -10.38 12.27 10.74
C PHE A 13 -11.04 13.49 10.07
N VAL A 14 -10.60 13.89 8.87
CA VAL A 14 -10.99 15.18 8.25
C VAL A 14 -12.15 15.05 7.25
N PHE A 15 -12.37 13.87 6.67
CA PHE A 15 -13.44 13.68 5.68
C PHE A 15 -14.51 12.75 6.23
N GLY A 16 -15.43 13.31 7.02
CA GLY A 16 -16.65 12.65 7.44
C GLY A 16 -17.45 12.18 6.23
N LEU A 17 -17.33 10.89 5.90
CA LEU A 17 -18.12 10.22 4.89
C LEU A 17 -19.04 9.23 5.61
N ASN A 18 -20.33 9.34 5.33
CA ASN A 18 -21.30 8.32 5.69
C ASN A 18 -20.96 7.05 4.91
N LEU A 19 -20.47 6.04 5.61
CA LEU A 19 -20.16 4.72 5.07
C LEU A 19 -21.45 3.89 5.06
N GLU A 20 -21.76 3.25 3.94
CA GLU A 20 -22.80 2.23 3.89
C GLU A 20 -22.26 0.93 4.51
N ASN A 21 -22.73 0.60 5.72
CA ASN A 21 -22.43 -0.66 6.41
C ASN A 21 -22.98 -1.87 5.65
N ASP A 22 -22.36 -3.04 5.88
CA ASP A 22 -22.89 -4.34 5.46
C ASP A 22 -24.11 -4.70 6.33
N LYS A 23 -25.30 -4.20 5.95
CA LYS A 23 -26.54 -4.24 6.75
C LYS A 23 -27.07 -5.66 7.07
N ASN A 24 -26.38 -6.72 6.65
CA ASN A 24 -26.85 -8.10 6.71
C ASN A 24 -26.03 -9.02 7.62
N ALA A 25 -24.97 -8.55 8.29
CA ALA A 25 -24.18 -9.39 9.16
C ALA A 25 -24.90 -9.70 10.50
N THR A 26 -24.68 -10.92 11.01
CA THR A 26 -25.26 -11.37 12.28
C THR A 26 -24.37 -10.93 13.44
N LYS A 27 -24.97 -10.50 14.55
CA LYS A 27 -24.23 -10.03 15.74
C LYS A 27 -24.10 -11.12 16.81
N PHE A 28 -23.04 -11.04 17.61
CA PHE A 28 -22.90 -11.89 18.79
C PHE A 28 -24.00 -11.62 19.83
N ASN A 29 -24.36 -12.66 20.60
CA ASN A 29 -25.18 -12.47 21.80
C ASN A 29 -24.30 -11.96 22.96
N ALA A 30 -24.92 -11.40 23.99
CA ALA A 30 -24.22 -10.78 25.12
C ALA A 30 -23.20 -11.71 25.83
N LYS A 31 -23.47 -13.02 25.92
CA LYS A 31 -22.57 -13.98 26.57
C LYS A 31 -21.31 -14.23 25.74
N ASP A 32 -21.49 -14.40 24.43
CA ASP A 32 -20.38 -14.60 23.51
C ASP A 32 -19.56 -13.31 23.36
N SER A 33 -20.22 -12.15 23.28
CA SER A 33 -19.57 -10.83 23.30
C SER A 33 -18.72 -10.65 24.57
N ALA A 34 -19.24 -11.00 25.75
CA ALA A 34 -18.47 -10.93 27.00
C ALA A 34 -17.26 -11.88 27.01
N THR A 35 -17.39 -13.05 26.39
CA THR A 35 -16.28 -14.01 26.27
C THR A 35 -15.20 -13.48 25.34
N LEU A 36 -15.58 -12.98 24.16
CA LEU A 36 -14.66 -12.38 23.19
C LEU A 36 -13.97 -11.15 23.78
N ASN A 37 -14.71 -10.24 24.41
CA ASN A 37 -14.13 -9.07 25.07
C ASN A 37 -13.12 -9.45 26.16
N LYS A 38 -13.29 -10.60 26.82
CA LYS A 38 -12.30 -11.10 27.78
C LYS A 38 -11.03 -11.58 27.09
N ILE A 39 -11.16 -12.32 25.98
CA ILE A 39 -10.02 -12.78 25.16
C ILE A 39 -9.25 -11.56 24.64
N LEU A 40 -9.96 -10.58 24.07
CA LEU A 40 -9.38 -9.38 23.45
C LEU A 40 -8.79 -8.38 24.46
N LYS A 41 -9.07 -8.54 25.77
CA LYS A 41 -8.52 -7.68 26.83
C LYS A 41 -7.13 -8.12 27.30
N TYR A 42 -6.66 -9.31 26.92
CA TYR A 42 -5.34 -9.79 27.31
C TYR A 42 -4.22 -9.09 26.55
N SER A 43 -3.13 -8.75 27.26
CA SER A 43 -1.92 -8.14 26.70
C SER A 43 -0.91 -9.16 26.14
N ASP A 44 -1.19 -10.46 26.25
CA ASP A 44 -0.34 -11.53 25.70
C ASP A 44 -0.92 -12.01 24.37
N ASN A 45 -0.38 -11.46 23.28
CA ASN A 45 -0.91 -11.65 21.93
C ASN A 45 -0.87 -13.10 21.46
N ASN A 46 0.12 -13.90 21.87
CA ASN A 46 0.15 -15.32 21.49
C ASN A 46 -0.99 -16.09 22.15
N LYS A 47 -1.21 -15.82 23.44
CA LYS A 47 -2.34 -16.38 24.16
C LYS A 47 -3.67 -15.89 23.58
N THR A 48 -3.78 -14.61 23.23
CA THR A 48 -4.96 -14.04 22.58
C THR A 48 -5.24 -14.74 21.25
N LEU A 49 -4.23 -14.92 20.39
CA LEU A 49 -4.36 -15.65 19.12
C LEU A 49 -4.82 -17.10 19.32
N ASP A 50 -4.21 -17.82 20.26
CA ASP A 50 -4.55 -19.22 20.55
C ASP A 50 -5.95 -19.34 21.17
N GLU A 51 -6.37 -18.39 22.02
CA GLU A 51 -7.71 -18.30 22.59
C GLU A 51 -8.78 -17.93 21.54
N LEU A 52 -8.46 -17.05 20.59
CA LEU A 52 -9.32 -16.74 19.45
C LEU A 52 -9.52 -17.99 18.56
N LEU A 53 -8.44 -18.70 18.25
CA LEU A 53 -8.51 -19.96 17.49
C LEU A 53 -9.38 -21.00 18.23
N GLU A 54 -9.21 -21.14 19.55
CA GLU A 54 -10.02 -22.06 20.36
C GLU A 54 -11.49 -21.63 20.45
N PHE A 55 -11.76 -20.33 20.51
CA PHE A 55 -13.12 -19.79 20.48
C PHE A 55 -13.82 -20.12 19.16
N VAL A 56 -13.16 -19.85 18.02
CA VAL A 56 -13.70 -20.15 16.68
C VAL A 56 -13.88 -21.65 16.50
N ARG A 57 -12.93 -22.47 16.99
CA ARG A 57 -13.05 -23.94 16.95
C ARG A 57 -14.32 -24.45 17.64
N LYS A 58 -14.74 -23.80 18.74
CA LYS A 58 -15.97 -24.13 19.48
C LYS A 58 -17.23 -23.52 18.85
N ASN A 59 -17.08 -22.48 18.03
CA ASN A 59 -18.18 -21.70 17.47
C ASN A 59 -17.90 -21.32 16.00
N PRO A 60 -17.67 -22.30 15.10
CA PRO A 60 -17.19 -22.05 13.75
C PRO A 60 -18.16 -21.18 12.92
N GLU A 61 -19.46 -21.28 13.19
CA GLU A 61 -20.50 -20.48 12.55
C GLU A 61 -20.39 -18.97 12.82
N LYS A 62 -19.65 -18.58 13.86
CA LYS A 62 -19.52 -17.18 14.30
C LYS A 62 -18.30 -16.45 13.75
N ILE A 63 -17.50 -17.10 12.91
CA ILE A 63 -16.28 -16.50 12.34
C ILE A 63 -16.54 -15.14 11.65
N ASN A 64 -17.72 -14.98 11.05
CA ASN A 64 -18.14 -13.80 10.31
C ASN A 64 -19.16 -12.92 11.05
N TYR A 65 -19.38 -13.17 12.34
CA TYR A 65 -20.30 -12.34 13.12
C TYR A 65 -19.64 -11.00 13.45
N GLU A 66 -20.45 -9.94 13.46
CA GLU A 66 -20.02 -8.61 13.87
C GLU A 66 -19.90 -8.52 15.39
N LEU A 67 -18.79 -7.94 15.83
CA LEU A 67 -18.52 -7.60 17.22
C LEU A 67 -19.27 -6.33 17.61
N GLU A 68 -19.89 -6.37 18.79
CA GLU A 68 -20.69 -5.26 19.30
C GLU A 68 -19.78 -4.12 19.80
N GLY A 69 -19.94 -2.91 19.23
CA GLY A 69 -19.25 -1.70 19.69
C GLY A 69 -17.94 -1.34 18.95
N SER A 70 -17.54 -2.10 17.94
CA SER A 70 -16.37 -1.85 17.09
C SER A 70 -16.78 -1.84 15.61
N TYR A 71 -16.42 -0.77 14.90
CA TYR A 71 -16.64 -0.49 13.48
C TYR A 71 -16.62 -1.72 12.55
N ASP A 72 -17.77 -2.38 12.37
CA ASP A 72 -18.00 -3.54 11.51
C ASP A 72 -16.92 -4.65 11.66
N ASP A 73 -16.40 -4.81 12.89
CA ASP A 73 -15.26 -5.67 13.16
C ASP A 73 -15.69 -7.14 13.34
N ARG A 74 -14.87 -8.08 12.85
CA ARG A 74 -15.10 -9.53 12.93
C ARG A 74 -13.86 -10.19 13.53
N ILE A 75 -13.98 -11.47 13.91
CA ILE A 75 -12.89 -12.20 14.59
C ILE A 75 -11.58 -12.15 13.79
N PHE A 76 -11.65 -12.18 12.45
CA PHE A 76 -10.46 -12.17 11.62
C PHE A 76 -9.66 -10.85 11.72
N SER A 77 -10.29 -9.68 11.86
CA SER A 77 -9.52 -8.44 12.07
C SER A 77 -8.82 -8.47 13.42
N HIS A 78 -9.48 -8.95 14.48
CA HIS A 78 -8.82 -9.05 15.78
C HIS A 78 -7.67 -10.06 15.78
N PHE A 79 -7.79 -11.15 15.01
CA PHE A 79 -6.67 -12.04 14.76
C PHE A 79 -5.48 -11.29 14.14
N ILE A 80 -5.73 -10.45 13.13
CA ILE A 80 -4.69 -9.63 12.50
C ILE A 80 -4.14 -8.55 13.47
N LEU A 81 -5.01 -7.82 14.16
CA LEU A 81 -4.65 -6.76 15.10
C LEU A 81 -3.95 -7.29 16.35
N SER A 82 -4.12 -8.56 16.71
CA SER A 82 -3.33 -9.18 17.78
C SER A 82 -1.83 -9.25 17.42
N TYR A 83 -1.46 -9.21 16.14
CA TYR A 83 -0.06 -9.01 15.74
C TYR A 83 0.42 -7.55 15.94
N LYS A 84 -0.49 -6.56 16.06
CA LYS A 84 -0.20 -5.12 16.13
C LYS A 84 0.35 -4.64 17.48
N GLU A 85 -0.14 -5.18 18.59
CA GLU A 85 -0.02 -4.48 19.89
C GLU A 85 1.40 -4.41 20.47
N ASN A 86 2.39 -5.06 19.85
CA ASN A 86 3.79 -4.90 20.25
C ASN A 86 4.69 -4.91 19.01
N PHE A 87 5.23 -3.75 18.65
CA PHE A 87 6.38 -3.59 17.74
C PHE A 87 7.67 -4.15 18.38
N ASP A 88 7.63 -5.41 18.80
CA ASP A 88 8.81 -6.17 19.22
C ASP A 88 9.13 -7.17 18.09
N PRO A 89 10.32 -7.09 17.48
CA PRO A 89 10.77 -8.05 16.45
C PRO A 89 10.80 -9.51 16.92
N LYS A 90 10.50 -9.79 18.19
CA LYS A 90 10.28 -11.11 18.76
C LYS A 90 8.90 -11.72 18.45
N TYR A 91 7.91 -10.94 17.97
CA TYR A 91 6.61 -11.50 17.60
C TYR A 91 6.67 -12.06 16.17
N ASP A 92 6.83 -13.38 16.12
CA ASP A 92 6.92 -14.16 14.90
C ASP A 92 5.54 -14.27 14.25
N PHE A 93 5.40 -13.73 13.05
CA PHE A 93 4.18 -13.94 12.26
C PHE A 93 4.07 -15.43 11.92
N ASP A 94 3.24 -16.15 12.66
CA ASP A 94 3.09 -17.59 12.44
C ASP A 94 2.11 -17.89 11.29
N ILE A 95 2.65 -18.21 10.12
CA ILE A 95 1.87 -18.68 8.96
C ILE A 95 0.97 -19.87 9.32
N LYS A 96 1.36 -20.76 10.24
CA LYS A 96 0.51 -21.89 10.64
C LYS A 96 -0.72 -21.45 11.41
N ARG A 97 -0.65 -20.34 12.15
CA ARG A 97 -1.84 -19.75 12.79
C ARG A 97 -2.75 -19.10 11.74
N LEU A 98 -2.17 -18.45 10.73
CA LEU A 98 -2.95 -17.96 9.58
C LEU A 98 -3.68 -19.12 8.87
N GLU A 99 -2.99 -20.22 8.57
CA GLU A 99 -3.61 -21.42 7.98
C GLU A 99 -4.78 -21.95 8.83
N LYS A 100 -4.61 -22.01 10.16
CA LYS A 100 -5.65 -22.47 11.08
C LYS A 100 -6.89 -21.57 11.09
N ILE A 101 -6.72 -20.25 11.12
CA ILE A 101 -7.87 -19.34 11.15
C ILE A 101 -8.59 -19.33 9.79
N LEU A 102 -7.83 -19.41 8.67
CA LEU A 102 -8.39 -19.44 7.33
C LEU A 102 -9.21 -20.72 7.05
N ALA A 103 -8.90 -21.84 7.73
CA ALA A 103 -9.69 -23.06 7.63
C ALA A 103 -11.17 -22.88 8.04
N PHE A 104 -11.49 -21.84 8.82
CA PHE A 104 -12.87 -21.49 9.19
C PHE A 104 -13.58 -20.62 8.15
N LYS A 105 -12.93 -20.28 7.03
CA LYS A 105 -13.47 -19.45 5.94
C LYS A 105 -14.02 -18.10 6.43
N PRO A 106 -13.18 -17.29 7.14
CA PRO A 106 -13.53 -15.90 7.36
C PRO A 106 -13.77 -15.21 6.01
N ASP A 107 -14.76 -14.34 5.95
CA ASP A 107 -14.86 -13.36 4.87
C ASP A 107 -13.66 -12.43 4.99
N LEU A 108 -12.90 -12.29 3.92
CA LEU A 108 -11.66 -11.50 3.89
C LEU A 108 -11.85 -10.12 3.25
N ASN A 109 -13.06 -9.82 2.75
CA ASN A 109 -13.34 -8.68 1.89
C ASN A 109 -14.31 -7.67 2.53
N TYR A 110 -14.67 -7.86 3.80
CA TYR A 110 -15.44 -6.87 4.55
C TYR A 110 -14.58 -5.64 4.87
N LYS A 111 -15.26 -4.57 5.26
CA LYS A 111 -14.63 -3.28 5.56
C LYS A 111 -14.49 -3.09 7.06
N ILE A 112 -13.35 -2.56 7.43
CA ILE A 112 -13.08 -1.95 8.72
C ILE A 112 -12.72 -0.50 8.37
N ASP A 113 -13.64 0.42 8.65
CA ASP A 113 -13.59 1.81 8.16
C ASP A 113 -13.47 1.89 6.61
N SER A 114 -12.26 2.16 6.10
CA SER A 114 -11.94 2.31 4.67
C SER A 114 -10.95 1.26 4.15
N MET A 115 -10.68 0.22 4.95
CA MET A 115 -9.71 -0.83 4.66
C MET A 115 -10.34 -2.20 4.78
N THR A 116 -9.78 -3.20 4.10
CA THR A 116 -10.05 -4.61 4.36
C THR A 116 -9.12 -5.14 5.45
N PRO A 117 -9.46 -6.26 6.12
CA PRO A 117 -8.55 -6.95 7.03
C PRO A 117 -7.20 -7.26 6.37
N VAL A 118 -7.20 -7.58 5.08
CA VAL A 118 -5.98 -7.90 4.32
C VAL A 118 -5.08 -6.68 4.16
N ASP A 119 -5.65 -5.48 4.02
CA ASP A 119 -4.87 -4.23 3.94
C ASP A 119 -4.12 -3.98 5.26
N TYR A 120 -4.78 -4.23 6.40
CA TYR A 120 -4.11 -4.22 7.71
C TYR A 120 -3.02 -5.30 7.79
N LEU A 121 -3.29 -6.51 7.31
CA LEU A 121 -2.32 -7.60 7.34
C LEU A 121 -1.08 -7.29 6.52
N LEU A 122 -1.23 -6.73 5.32
CA LEU A 122 -0.12 -6.34 4.46
C LEU A 122 0.88 -5.40 5.17
N TYR A 123 0.37 -4.44 5.94
CA TYR A 123 1.20 -3.56 6.74
C TYR A 123 2.12 -4.36 7.69
N TYR A 124 1.61 -5.40 8.34
CA TYR A 124 2.39 -6.26 9.24
C TYR A 124 3.31 -7.23 8.51
N LEU A 125 2.91 -7.73 7.34
CA LEU A 125 3.78 -8.52 6.47
C LEU A 125 5.03 -7.72 6.04
N GLY A 126 5.02 -6.38 6.20
CA GLY A 126 6.17 -5.47 6.17
C GLY A 126 7.50 -6.05 6.62
N PHE A 127 7.47 -6.66 7.79
CA PHE A 127 8.67 -7.02 8.54
C PHE A 127 9.21 -8.41 8.18
N LEU A 128 8.46 -9.21 7.43
CA LEU A 128 8.88 -10.54 7.01
C LEU A 128 9.78 -10.49 5.79
N ASP A 129 10.51 -11.56 5.54
CA ASP A 129 11.18 -11.70 4.26
C ASP A 129 10.17 -11.83 3.11
N GLU A 130 10.62 -11.55 1.88
CA GLU A 130 9.73 -11.48 0.73
C GLU A 130 9.05 -12.83 0.39
N GLU A 131 9.72 -13.95 0.66
CA GLU A 131 9.18 -15.28 0.39
C GLU A 131 8.08 -15.64 1.40
N GLU A 132 8.23 -15.26 2.67
CA GLU A 132 7.20 -15.39 3.70
C GLU A 132 5.97 -14.53 3.39
N VAL A 133 6.17 -13.29 2.93
CA VAL A 133 5.06 -12.44 2.46
C VAL A 133 4.29 -13.10 1.32
N ILE A 134 5.01 -13.61 0.32
CA ILE A 134 4.38 -14.30 -0.82
C ILE A 134 3.64 -15.56 -0.35
N LYS A 135 4.18 -16.32 0.60
CA LYS A 135 3.49 -17.50 1.16
C LYS A 135 2.20 -17.11 1.88
N ALA A 136 2.22 -16.05 2.69
CA ALA A 136 1.02 -15.53 3.35
C ALA A 136 -0.03 -15.06 2.32
N LEU A 137 0.40 -14.32 1.29
CA LEU A 137 -0.48 -13.84 0.22
C LEU A 137 -1.11 -14.98 -0.59
N LYS A 138 -0.36 -16.03 -0.91
CA LYS A 138 -0.91 -17.23 -1.57
C LYS A 138 -2.06 -17.82 -0.77
N LEU A 139 -1.86 -18.02 0.53
CA LEU A 139 -2.91 -18.54 1.42
C LEU A 139 -4.14 -17.64 1.44
N LEU A 140 -3.95 -16.33 1.53
CA LEU A 140 -5.05 -15.36 1.53
C LEU A 140 -5.84 -15.39 0.21
N ILE A 141 -5.16 -15.36 -0.93
CA ILE A 141 -5.79 -15.42 -2.26
C ILE A 141 -6.55 -16.73 -2.45
N GLU A 142 -5.96 -17.87 -2.08
CA GLU A 142 -6.61 -19.19 -2.11
C GLU A 142 -7.86 -19.26 -1.23
N ASN A 143 -7.95 -18.41 -0.20
CA ASN A 143 -9.11 -18.28 0.69
C ASN A 143 -10.06 -17.13 0.32
N GLY A 144 -9.93 -16.57 -0.89
CA GLY A 144 -10.94 -15.69 -1.48
C GLY A 144 -10.72 -14.19 -1.29
N VAL A 145 -9.48 -13.75 -1.02
CA VAL A 145 -9.15 -12.31 -1.10
C VAL A 145 -9.41 -11.77 -2.50
N ASN A 146 -10.12 -10.65 -2.57
CA ASN A 146 -10.34 -9.89 -3.78
C ASN A 146 -9.28 -8.78 -3.93
N LEU A 147 -8.25 -9.04 -4.73
CA LEU A 147 -7.18 -8.07 -5.02
C LEU A 147 -7.62 -6.89 -5.89
N ASN A 148 -8.84 -6.91 -6.43
CA ASN A 148 -9.44 -5.82 -7.20
C ASN A 148 -10.42 -4.98 -6.38
N ASN A 149 -10.41 -5.11 -5.05
CA ASN A 149 -11.19 -4.21 -4.21
C ASN A 149 -10.64 -2.78 -4.36
N ASN A 150 -11.50 -1.85 -4.78
CA ASN A 150 -11.18 -0.43 -4.98
C ASN A 150 -11.42 0.40 -3.70
N PHE A 151 -11.59 -0.22 -2.53
CA PHE A 151 -12.11 0.45 -1.33
C PHE A 151 -11.07 1.31 -0.61
N SER A 152 -9.78 1.15 -0.89
CA SER A 152 -8.75 1.88 -0.17
C SER A 152 -8.62 3.32 -0.70
N LEU A 153 -9.19 4.30 0.01
CA LEU A 153 -8.70 5.69 -0.04
C LEU A 153 -7.24 5.78 0.46
N VAL A 154 -6.74 4.71 1.07
CA VAL A 154 -5.44 4.56 1.70
C VAL A 154 -4.81 3.25 1.22
N HIS A 155 -4.07 3.31 0.11
CA HIS A 155 -3.11 2.29 -0.37
C HIS A 155 -3.66 1.02 -1.05
N ASN A 156 -3.51 0.96 -2.39
CA ASN A 156 -3.68 -0.28 -3.15
C ASN A 156 -2.67 -1.35 -2.65
N TYR A 157 -2.99 -2.64 -2.79
CA TYR A 157 -2.10 -3.78 -2.45
C TYR A 157 -0.66 -3.62 -2.99
N LEU A 158 -0.50 -2.83 -4.05
CA LEU A 158 0.76 -2.55 -4.73
C LEU A 158 1.59 -1.41 -4.12
N ASN A 159 1.04 -0.57 -3.25
CA ASN A 159 1.79 0.53 -2.63
C ASN A 159 2.77 -0.01 -1.58
N TYR A 160 2.30 -0.92 -0.73
CA TYR A 160 3.13 -1.62 0.26
C TYR A 160 4.46 -2.18 -0.30
N PRO A 161 4.46 -3.01 -1.36
CA PRO A 161 5.71 -3.54 -1.90
C PRO A 161 6.53 -2.45 -2.62
N ILE A 162 5.93 -1.35 -3.08
CA ILE A 162 6.69 -0.21 -3.63
C ILE A 162 7.45 0.47 -2.48
N ASP A 163 6.78 0.81 -1.38
CA ASP A 163 7.36 1.52 -0.23
C ASP A 163 8.54 0.75 0.37
N LEU A 164 8.39 -0.57 0.47
CA LEU A 164 9.40 -1.47 1.05
C LEU A 164 10.36 -2.08 0.02
N ASN A 165 10.28 -1.68 -1.26
CA ASN A 165 11.06 -2.25 -2.35
C ASN A 165 10.98 -3.79 -2.46
N LYS A 166 9.81 -4.38 -2.19
CA LYS A 166 9.51 -5.82 -2.37
C LYS A 166 9.02 -6.13 -3.79
N PHE A 167 9.93 -6.05 -4.76
CA PHE A 167 9.60 -6.16 -6.18
C PHE A 167 8.98 -7.52 -6.59
N LYS A 168 9.42 -8.65 -6.00
CA LYS A 168 8.79 -9.95 -6.29
C LYS A 168 7.37 -10.01 -5.74
N THR A 169 7.13 -9.47 -4.55
CA THR A 169 5.76 -9.38 -3.99
C THR A 169 4.86 -8.56 -4.90
N PHE A 170 5.36 -7.43 -5.41
CA PHE A 170 4.63 -6.61 -6.37
C PHE A 170 4.27 -7.39 -7.65
N VAL A 171 5.25 -8.07 -8.27
CA VAL A 171 5.00 -8.92 -9.45
C VAL A 171 3.99 -10.03 -9.14
N PHE A 172 4.13 -10.69 -7.99
CA PHE A 172 3.21 -11.74 -7.55
C PHE A 172 1.77 -11.22 -7.44
N LEU A 173 1.55 -10.05 -6.84
CA LEU A 173 0.22 -9.44 -6.73
C LEU A 173 -0.37 -9.11 -8.11
N LEU A 174 0.45 -8.58 -9.02
CA LEU A 174 0.04 -8.31 -10.40
C LEU A 174 -0.36 -9.58 -11.16
N ASP A 175 0.41 -10.66 -11.02
CA ASP A 175 0.12 -11.96 -11.63
C ASP A 175 -1.18 -12.59 -11.10
N ASN A 176 -1.59 -12.21 -9.88
CA ASN A 176 -2.85 -12.64 -9.27
C ASN A 176 -3.99 -11.62 -9.45
N GLY A 177 -3.80 -10.64 -10.33
CA GLY A 177 -4.87 -9.74 -10.76
C GLY A 177 -5.10 -8.54 -9.87
N ALA A 178 -4.10 -8.09 -9.10
CA ALA A 178 -4.18 -6.81 -8.39
C ALA A 178 -4.32 -5.63 -9.37
N ASN A 179 -5.14 -4.63 -9.00
CA ASN A 179 -5.32 -3.43 -9.80
C ASN A 179 -4.05 -2.56 -9.78
N THR A 180 -3.62 -2.11 -10.95
CA THR A 180 -2.44 -1.26 -11.16
C THR A 180 -2.71 0.23 -11.01
N ASP A 181 -3.96 0.64 -10.88
CA ASP A 181 -4.32 2.06 -10.84
C ASP A 181 -3.60 2.75 -9.67
N GLY A 182 -3.12 3.96 -9.86
CA GLY A 182 -2.41 4.71 -8.82
C GLY A 182 -0.97 4.27 -8.55
N VAL A 183 -0.43 3.23 -9.20
CA VAL A 183 0.96 2.78 -9.02
C VAL A 183 1.97 3.85 -9.44
N LEU A 184 1.81 4.50 -10.59
CA LEU A 184 2.70 5.58 -11.01
C LEU A 184 2.60 6.74 -10.03
N ARG A 185 1.40 7.07 -9.55
CA ARG A 185 1.23 8.09 -8.50
C ARG A 185 2.04 7.74 -7.25
N GLU A 186 1.97 6.49 -6.79
CA GLU A 186 2.72 6.04 -5.61
C GLU A 186 4.24 6.08 -5.85
N VAL A 187 4.71 5.54 -6.98
CA VAL A 187 6.14 5.60 -7.33
C VAL A 187 6.63 7.05 -7.40
N GLY A 188 5.85 7.96 -7.99
CA GLY A 188 6.15 9.39 -8.02
C GLY A 188 6.17 10.02 -6.62
N GLY A 189 5.20 9.69 -5.77
CA GLY A 189 5.12 10.13 -4.39
C GLY A 189 6.35 9.72 -3.57
N GLU A 190 6.76 8.46 -3.68
CA GLU A 190 7.94 7.90 -3.03
C GLU A 190 9.24 8.57 -3.49
N ILE A 191 9.38 8.83 -4.80
CA ILE A 191 10.53 9.58 -5.34
C ILE A 191 10.58 11.00 -4.77
N LEU A 192 9.43 11.68 -4.75
CA LEU A 192 9.33 13.03 -4.18
C LEU A 192 9.66 13.03 -2.69
N LEU A 193 9.14 12.06 -1.93
CA LEU A 193 9.38 11.91 -0.50
C LEU A 193 10.86 11.62 -0.23
N PHE A 194 11.49 10.75 -1.01
CA PHE A 194 12.91 10.45 -0.88
C PHE A 194 13.76 11.70 -1.13
N ALA A 195 13.45 12.48 -2.16
CA ALA A 195 14.08 13.77 -2.43
C ALA A 195 13.85 14.82 -1.32
N SER A 196 12.70 14.75 -0.63
CA SER A 196 12.31 15.67 0.45
C SER A 196 12.93 15.32 1.81
N SER A 197 13.01 14.02 2.12
CA SER A 197 13.25 13.49 3.46
C SER A 197 14.70 13.65 3.93
N ASP A 198 15.66 13.71 3.02
CA ASP A 198 17.07 13.98 3.33
C ASP A 198 17.39 15.47 3.46
N ASN A 199 16.44 16.36 3.16
CA ASN A 199 16.65 17.82 3.19
C ASN A 199 15.78 18.55 4.23
N GLY A 200 14.86 17.87 4.93
CA GLY A 200 14.00 18.50 5.95
C GLY A 200 12.90 19.41 5.39
N PHE A 201 12.61 19.32 4.08
CA PHE A 201 11.63 20.17 3.40
C PHE A 201 10.29 19.45 3.20
N ARG A 202 9.18 20.18 3.38
CA ARG A 202 7.90 19.82 2.75
C ARG A 202 7.98 20.31 1.31
N MET A 203 8.42 19.46 0.37
CA MET A 203 8.54 19.88 -1.02
C MET A 203 7.15 20.09 -1.63
N SER A 204 6.93 21.28 -2.19
CA SER A 204 5.89 21.46 -3.21
C SER A 204 6.56 21.54 -4.58
N VAL A 205 5.96 20.92 -5.61
CA VAL A 205 6.40 21.06 -7.02
C VAL A 205 6.31 22.51 -7.55
N LYS A 206 6.04 23.48 -6.68
CA LYS A 206 5.95 24.91 -7.00
C LYS A 206 7.15 25.70 -6.46
N GLU A 207 7.96 25.10 -5.60
CA GLU A 207 9.11 25.77 -4.96
C GLU A 207 10.36 25.72 -5.83
N LYS A 208 11.27 26.68 -5.63
CA LYS A 208 12.57 26.64 -6.28
C LYS A 208 13.45 25.59 -5.60
N LYS A 209 14.09 24.71 -6.38
CA LYS A 209 15.07 23.73 -5.87
C LYS A 209 16.19 24.45 -5.09
N SER A 210 16.53 23.96 -3.90
CA SER A 210 17.73 24.40 -3.17
C SER A 210 19.00 23.77 -3.78
N ASP A 211 20.17 24.32 -3.48
CA ASP A 211 21.44 23.76 -3.97
C ASP A 211 21.74 22.41 -3.34
N GLU A 212 21.32 22.19 -2.09
CA GLU A 212 21.41 20.90 -1.40
C GLU A 212 20.58 19.85 -2.13
N LEU A 213 19.35 20.19 -2.50
CA LEU A 213 18.49 19.28 -3.28
C LEU A 213 19.12 18.97 -4.64
N ARG A 214 19.63 19.97 -5.38
CA ARG A 214 20.31 19.73 -6.66
C ARG A 214 21.49 18.75 -6.51
N LYS A 215 22.34 18.94 -5.49
CA LYS A 215 23.47 18.04 -5.20
C LYS A 215 22.99 16.64 -4.81
N PHE A 216 21.92 16.53 -4.03
CA PHE A 216 21.36 15.24 -3.64
C PHE A 216 20.84 14.45 -4.84
N LEU A 217 20.11 15.11 -5.75
CA LEU A 217 19.55 14.48 -6.96
C LEU A 217 20.65 13.94 -7.90
N GLN A 218 21.85 14.52 -7.87
CA GLN A 218 23.03 14.06 -8.61
C GLN A 218 23.81 12.94 -7.89
N SER A 219 23.40 12.53 -6.69
CA SER A 219 24.14 11.54 -5.92
C SER A 219 23.90 10.10 -6.40
N ASP A 220 24.87 9.23 -6.16
CA ASP A 220 24.73 7.78 -6.34
C ASP A 220 23.57 7.21 -5.51
N LYS A 221 23.30 7.80 -4.34
CA LYS A 221 22.22 7.38 -3.45
C LYS A 221 20.86 7.58 -4.12
N PHE A 222 20.63 8.76 -4.70
CA PHE A 222 19.40 9.05 -5.45
C PHE A 222 19.29 8.23 -6.73
N THR A 223 20.40 8.07 -7.45
CA THR A 223 20.45 7.26 -8.67
C THR A 223 20.06 5.81 -8.40
N LYS A 224 20.64 5.19 -7.37
CA LYS A 224 20.30 3.81 -6.97
C LYS A 224 18.84 3.68 -6.56
N PHE A 225 18.33 4.62 -5.75
CA PHE A 225 16.92 4.62 -5.37
C PHE A 225 15.99 4.72 -6.60
N SER A 226 16.28 5.63 -7.52
CA SER A 226 15.51 5.79 -8.76
C SER A 226 15.54 4.53 -9.64
N GLN A 227 16.70 3.86 -9.72
CA GLN A 227 16.81 2.59 -10.44
C GLN A 227 15.94 1.47 -9.83
N GLU A 228 15.85 1.39 -8.50
CA GLU A 228 14.95 0.45 -7.82
C GLU A 228 13.48 0.75 -8.13
N LYS A 229 13.08 2.03 -8.03
CA LYS A 229 11.72 2.46 -8.35
C LYS A 229 11.36 2.27 -9.84
N ALA A 230 12.34 2.39 -10.74
CA ALA A 230 12.15 2.17 -12.18
C ALA A 230 11.71 0.74 -12.51
N LYS A 231 12.05 -0.26 -11.68
CA LYS A 231 11.63 -1.65 -11.88
C LYS A 231 10.09 -1.78 -11.84
N PHE A 232 9.45 -1.09 -10.90
CA PHE A 232 7.99 -1.08 -10.74
C PHE A 232 7.30 -0.44 -11.94
N VAL A 233 7.78 0.73 -12.39
CA VAL A 233 7.24 1.41 -13.58
C VAL A 233 7.35 0.52 -14.81
N LYS A 234 8.54 -0.04 -15.07
CA LYS A 234 8.75 -0.94 -16.21
C LYS A 234 7.83 -2.14 -16.17
N GLU A 235 7.60 -2.72 -15.00
CA GLU A 235 6.73 -3.89 -14.86
C GLU A 235 5.26 -3.56 -15.17
N ILE A 236 4.79 -2.36 -14.79
CA ILE A 236 3.45 -1.88 -15.16
C ILE A 236 3.35 -1.69 -16.68
N LEU A 237 4.36 -1.08 -17.28
CA LEU A 237 4.38 -0.79 -18.72
C LEU A 237 4.50 -2.04 -19.60
N LYS A 238 5.02 -3.15 -19.07
CA LYS A 238 4.92 -4.47 -19.75
C LYS A 238 3.48 -4.99 -19.84
N ARG A 239 2.61 -4.58 -18.91
CA ARG A 239 1.25 -5.12 -18.74
C ARG A 239 0.17 -4.19 -19.27
N LYS A 240 0.41 -2.87 -19.24
CA LYS A 240 -0.51 -1.84 -19.70
C LYS A 240 0.24 -0.81 -20.54
N LYS A 241 -0.37 -0.38 -21.65
CA LYS A 241 0.12 0.75 -22.44
C LYS A 241 -0.07 2.06 -21.65
N LEU A 242 0.78 3.05 -21.89
CA LEU A 242 0.64 4.37 -21.26
C LEU A 242 -0.75 5.00 -21.48
N SER A 243 -1.34 4.80 -22.67
CA SER A 243 -2.68 5.30 -22.99
C SER A 243 -3.81 4.68 -22.16
N GLN A 244 -3.52 3.63 -21.38
CA GLN A 244 -4.46 2.96 -20.48
C GLN A 244 -4.27 3.39 -19.01
N ILE A 245 -3.24 4.18 -18.72
CA ILE A 245 -3.00 4.74 -17.39
C ILE A 245 -3.92 5.95 -17.20
N ASN A 246 -4.40 6.16 -15.98
CA ASN A 246 -5.17 7.35 -15.64
C ASN A 246 -4.36 8.63 -15.99
N HIS A 247 -5.01 9.58 -16.66
CA HIS A 247 -4.35 10.77 -17.18
C HIS A 247 -3.75 11.63 -16.05
N ASP A 248 -4.48 11.84 -14.96
CA ASP A 248 -4.04 12.66 -13.82
C ASP A 248 -2.86 12.01 -13.09
N GLU A 249 -2.88 10.68 -13.00
CA GLU A 249 -1.77 9.89 -12.47
C GLU A 249 -0.50 10.06 -13.31
N LEU A 250 -0.62 9.96 -14.64
CA LEU A 250 0.50 10.15 -15.55
C LEU A 250 1.04 11.58 -15.49
N GLU A 251 0.17 12.58 -15.49
CA GLU A 251 0.57 13.99 -15.34
C GLU A 251 1.33 14.24 -14.04
N LEU A 252 0.83 13.71 -12.92
CA LEU A 252 1.48 13.88 -11.62
C LEU A 252 2.87 13.26 -11.61
N PHE A 253 3.00 12.05 -12.17
CA PHE A 253 4.28 11.38 -12.30
C PHE A 253 5.26 12.18 -13.18
N ILE A 254 4.79 12.76 -14.28
CA ILE A 254 5.58 13.66 -15.14
C ILE A 254 6.00 14.92 -14.38
N LYS A 255 5.07 15.60 -13.70
CA LYS A 255 5.34 16.81 -12.90
C LYS A 255 6.44 16.56 -11.87
N VAL A 256 6.38 15.44 -11.14
CA VAL A 256 7.40 15.07 -10.15
C VAL A 256 8.76 14.84 -10.82
N ASN A 257 8.81 14.02 -11.87
CA ASN A 257 10.07 13.65 -12.51
C ASN A 257 10.68 14.80 -13.32
N ALA A 258 9.87 15.68 -13.89
CA ALA A 258 10.33 16.95 -14.44
C ALA A 258 10.90 17.83 -13.33
N TYR A 259 10.17 18.05 -12.22
CA TYR A 259 10.64 18.90 -11.11
C TYR A 259 12.04 18.52 -10.60
N ILE A 260 12.27 17.22 -10.36
CA ILE A 260 13.57 16.71 -9.85
C ILE A 260 14.60 16.39 -10.96
N ASP A 261 14.29 16.71 -12.22
CA ASP A 261 15.16 16.42 -13.38
C ASP A 261 15.55 14.93 -13.52
N ASN A 262 14.59 14.02 -13.29
CA ASN A 262 14.80 12.58 -13.39
C ASN A 262 14.68 12.09 -14.84
N GLU A 263 15.77 12.24 -15.59
CA GLU A 263 15.91 11.78 -16.98
C GLU A 263 15.46 10.32 -17.15
N MET A 264 15.86 9.44 -16.23
CA MET A 264 15.61 8.00 -16.34
C MET A 264 14.12 7.67 -16.40
N MET A 265 13.31 8.27 -15.54
CA MET A 265 11.87 8.00 -15.50
C MET A 265 11.17 8.53 -16.74
N ILE A 266 11.51 9.73 -17.19
CA ILE A 266 10.93 10.30 -18.41
C ILE A 266 11.34 9.50 -19.64
N LYS A 267 12.59 9.05 -19.72
CA LYS A 267 13.08 8.17 -20.79
C LYS A 267 12.28 6.87 -20.85
N ILE A 268 11.98 6.25 -19.71
CA ILE A 268 11.13 5.05 -19.66
C ILE A 268 9.75 5.33 -20.26
N LEU A 269 9.14 6.49 -19.97
CA LEU A 269 7.86 6.86 -20.58
C LEU A 269 7.98 7.06 -22.09
N LEU A 270 9.02 7.76 -22.56
CA LEU A 270 9.27 7.98 -24.00
C LEU A 270 9.42 6.67 -24.76
N GLU A 271 10.20 5.73 -24.22
CA GLU A 271 10.38 4.38 -24.77
C GLU A 271 9.08 3.57 -24.84
N ASN A 272 8.04 3.99 -24.09
CA ASN A 272 6.74 3.33 -24.04
C ASN A 272 5.60 4.16 -24.66
N GLY A 273 5.94 5.10 -25.55
CA GLY A 273 4.95 5.82 -26.36
C GLY A 273 4.35 7.05 -25.68
N LEU A 274 5.09 7.73 -24.81
CA LEU A 274 4.63 8.97 -24.15
C LEU A 274 4.12 10.00 -25.16
N CYS A 275 4.83 10.17 -26.28
CA CYS A 275 4.48 11.16 -27.29
C CYS A 275 3.36 10.71 -28.25
N ASP A 276 2.90 9.46 -28.12
CA ASP A 276 1.72 8.97 -28.84
C ASP A 276 0.41 9.36 -28.11
N ILE A 277 0.51 9.84 -26.87
CA ILE A 277 -0.62 10.34 -26.08
C ILE A 277 -0.82 11.82 -26.38
N ASP A 278 -2.06 12.21 -26.69
CA ASP A 278 -2.42 13.59 -27.05
C ASP A 278 -1.84 14.59 -26.04
N LYS A 279 -1.05 15.54 -26.54
CA LYS A 279 -0.40 16.64 -25.79
C LYS A 279 0.55 16.23 -24.67
N MET A 280 0.73 14.95 -24.38
CA MET A 280 1.54 14.53 -23.22
C MET A 280 3.04 14.78 -23.43
N CYS A 281 3.51 14.69 -24.68
CA CYS A 281 4.87 15.09 -25.07
C CYS A 281 5.11 16.59 -24.79
N GLU A 282 4.21 17.45 -25.29
CA GLU A 282 4.28 18.90 -25.13
C GLU A 282 4.15 19.33 -23.67
N PHE A 283 3.25 18.68 -22.92
CA PHE A 283 3.10 18.86 -21.49
C PHE A 283 4.40 18.54 -20.74
N THR A 284 5.05 17.42 -21.08
CA THR A 284 6.33 17.03 -20.46
C THR A 284 7.43 18.05 -20.74
N VAL A 285 7.54 18.54 -21.98
CA VAL A 285 8.48 19.60 -22.35
C VAL A 285 8.19 20.89 -21.56
N SER A 286 6.91 21.27 -21.43
CA SER A 286 6.50 22.46 -20.69
C SER A 286 6.86 22.38 -19.20
N GLU A 287 6.58 21.26 -18.55
CA GLU A 287 6.95 21.06 -17.14
C GLU A 287 8.48 21.02 -16.96
N ALA A 288 9.23 20.42 -17.89
CA ALA A 288 10.70 20.42 -17.84
C ALA A 288 11.30 21.83 -18.03
N GLN A 289 10.74 22.65 -18.93
CA GLN A 289 11.15 24.06 -19.09
C GLN A 289 10.87 24.87 -17.82
N LYS A 290 9.68 24.74 -17.25
CA LYS A 290 9.26 25.41 -16.02
C LYS A 290 10.19 25.10 -14.84
N HIS A 291 10.72 23.88 -14.77
CA HIS A 291 11.59 23.42 -13.68
C HIS A 291 13.08 23.44 -13.99
N GLN A 292 13.47 23.97 -15.15
CA GLN A 292 14.86 24.04 -15.63
C GLN A 292 15.54 22.66 -15.53
N SER A 293 14.87 21.68 -16.12
CA SER A 293 15.24 20.27 -16.05
C SER A 293 16.03 19.91 -17.30
N ASP A 294 17.31 20.27 -17.28
CA ASP A 294 18.18 20.22 -18.45
C ASP A 294 18.35 18.79 -18.96
N ASP A 295 18.42 17.81 -18.06
CA ASP A 295 18.60 16.40 -18.41
C ASP A 295 17.34 15.84 -19.07
N VAL A 296 16.17 16.14 -18.51
CA VAL A 296 14.88 15.80 -19.14
C VAL A 296 14.71 16.50 -20.49
N LEU A 297 15.03 17.79 -20.60
CA LEU A 297 14.90 18.55 -21.85
C LEU A 297 15.80 18.00 -22.97
N ARG A 298 16.95 17.41 -22.63
CA ARG A 298 17.84 16.76 -23.61
C ARG A 298 17.19 15.56 -24.29
N LEU A 299 16.18 14.91 -23.69
CA LEU A 299 15.48 13.77 -24.28
C LEU A 299 14.56 14.17 -25.45
N PHE A 300 14.23 15.45 -25.60
CA PHE A 300 13.28 15.97 -26.61
C PHE A 300 13.96 16.78 -27.72
N ARG A 301 15.28 16.71 -27.83
CA ARG A 301 16.09 17.36 -28.87
C ARG A 301 16.48 16.36 -29.94
#